data_AF-A0A7Y3GG87-F1
#
_entry.id   AF-A0A7Y3GG87-F1
#
_cell.length_a   1.000
_cell.length_b   1.000
_cell.length_c   1.000
_cell.angle_alpha   90.00
_cell.angle_beta   90.00
_cell.angle_gamma   90.00
#
_symmetry.space_group_name_H-M   'P 1'
#
loop_
_entity.id
_entity.type
_entity.pdbx_description
1 polymer ?
#
loop_
_entity_poly.entity_id
_entity_poly.type
_entity_poly.pdbx_seq_one_letter_code
_entity_poly.pdbx_strand_id
1 'polypeptide(L)'
;MGRGGGEAAAKRARERSRLAKRAAKEAKRAERAEDDSALSAGTEAELMAEFAELSAGYEAKRVSHDVFVSEKLRIFEELGIEAG
;
A
#
# COMPACT_ATOMS: atom_id res chain seq x y z
N MET A 1 17.88 -8.00 -55.63
CA MET A 1 16.91 -7.96 -54.50
C MET A 1 17.59 -8.61 -53.31
N GLY A 2 17.98 -7.88 -52.26
CA GLY A 2 17.20 -7.87 -51.03
C GLY A 2 18.10 -7.84 -49.78
N ARG A 3 19.10 -6.94 -49.72
CA ARG A 3 19.97 -6.77 -48.54
C ARG A 3 19.46 -5.75 -47.51
N GLY A 4 18.31 -5.12 -47.76
CA GLY A 4 17.71 -4.12 -46.85
C GLY A 4 16.57 -4.62 -45.96
N GLY A 5 16.05 -5.83 -46.20
CA GLY A 5 14.86 -6.34 -45.49
C GLY A 5 15.16 -6.92 -44.10
N GLY A 6 16.30 -7.60 -43.95
CA GLY A 6 16.70 -8.25 -42.69
C GLY A 6 17.11 -7.27 -41.59
N GLU A 7 17.78 -6.18 -41.97
CA GLU A 7 18.26 -5.17 -41.02
C GLU A 7 17.11 -4.33 -40.43
N ALA A 8 16.12 -3.98 -41.27
CA ALA A 8 14.89 -3.32 -40.83
C ALA A 8 14.03 -4.22 -39.94
N ALA A 9 13.95 -5.52 -40.23
CA ALA A 9 13.25 -6.49 -39.39
C ALA A 9 13.94 -6.69 -38.03
N ALA A 10 15.28 -6.79 -38.01
CA ALA A 10 16.06 -6.90 -36.79
C ALA A 10 15.93 -5.66 -35.89
N LYS A 11 15.86 -4.45 -36.48
CA LYS A 11 15.65 -3.20 -35.74
C LYS A 11 14.27 -3.16 -35.09
N ARG A 12 13.21 -3.53 -35.83
CA ARG A 12 11.84 -3.64 -35.29
C ARG A 12 11.73 -4.68 -34.18
N ALA A 13 12.42 -5.82 -34.30
CA ALA A 13 12.43 -6.84 -33.26
C ALA A 13 13.07 -6.35 -31.96
N ARG A 14 14.18 -5.59 -32.05
CA ARG A 14 14.83 -4.97 -30.89
C ARG A 14 13.96 -3.91 -30.22
N GLU A 15 13.24 -3.10 -31.00
CA GLU A 15 12.32 -2.11 -30.45
C GLU A 15 11.13 -2.76 -29.74
N ARG A 16 10.53 -3.81 -30.32
CA ARG A 16 9.45 -4.58 -29.67
C ARG A 16 9.91 -5.22 -28.36
N SER A 17 11.12 -5.77 -28.32
CA SER A 17 11.71 -6.34 -27.10
C SER A 17 11.89 -5.30 -26.00
N ARG A 18 12.32 -4.08 -26.35
CA ARG A 18 12.48 -2.99 -25.38
C ARG A 18 11.15 -2.51 -24.80
N LEU A 19 10.12 -2.40 -25.64
CA LEU A 19 8.77 -2.03 -25.22
C LEU A 19 8.16 -3.11 -24.30
N ALA A 20 8.29 -4.39 -24.65
CA ALA A 20 7.81 -5.50 -23.83
C ALA A 20 8.49 -5.55 -22.44
N LYS A 21 9.81 -5.29 -22.36
CA LYS A 21 10.53 -5.24 -21.08
C LYS A 21 10.12 -4.05 -20.20
N ARG A 22 9.77 -2.91 -20.79
CA ARG A 22 9.25 -1.75 -20.05
C ARG A 22 7.84 -2.01 -19.53
N ALA A 23 6.95 -2.52 -20.38
CA ALA A 23 5.59 -2.89 -20.00
C ALA A 23 5.56 -3.94 -18.86
N ALA A 24 6.44 -4.96 -18.92
CA ALA A 24 6.54 -5.95 -17.86
C ALA A 24 7.06 -5.38 -16.52
N LYS A 25 7.94 -4.37 -16.56
CA LYS A 25 8.39 -3.68 -15.35
C LYS A 25 7.32 -2.76 -14.78
N GLU A 26 6.54 -2.11 -15.64
CA GLU A 26 5.45 -1.23 -15.24
C GLU A 26 4.30 -2.03 -14.62
N ALA A 27 3.93 -3.16 -15.22
CA ALA A 27 2.95 -4.09 -14.67
C ALA A 27 3.36 -4.61 -13.28
N LYS A 28 4.62 -5.03 -13.11
CA LYS A 28 5.13 -5.45 -11.79
C LYS A 28 5.16 -4.33 -10.74
N ARG A 29 5.28 -3.06 -11.17
CA ARG A 29 5.27 -1.92 -10.26
C ARG A 29 3.85 -1.52 -9.87
N ALA A 30 2.88 -1.66 -10.78
CA ALA A 30 1.47 -1.46 -10.51
C ALA A 30 0.92 -2.54 -9.54
N GLU A 31 1.25 -3.81 -9.78
CA GLU A 31 0.81 -4.93 -8.93
C GLU A 31 1.33 -4.79 -7.48
N ARG A 32 2.58 -4.31 -7.31
CA ARG A 32 3.15 -4.05 -5.98
C ARG A 32 2.57 -2.80 -5.29
N ALA A 33 2.07 -1.83 -6.05
CA ALA A 33 1.50 -0.61 -5.48
C ALA A 33 0.06 -0.82 -4.97
N GLU A 34 -0.70 -1.73 -5.56
CA GLU A 34 -2.05 -2.05 -5.08
C GLU A 34 -2.04 -2.91 -3.81
N ASP A 35 -1.08 -3.81 -3.66
CA ASP A 35 -1.01 -4.72 -2.49
C ASP A 35 -0.54 -3.97 -1.20
N ASP A 36 0.47 -3.10 -1.31
CA ASP A 36 0.98 -2.30 -0.18
C ASP A 36 -0.02 -1.20 0.25
N SER A 37 -0.80 -0.63 -0.69
CA SER A 37 -1.68 0.50 -0.40
C SER A 37 -3.07 0.09 0.10
N ALA A 38 -3.56 -1.11 -0.24
CA ALA A 38 -4.86 -1.59 0.20
C ALA A 38 -4.82 -2.23 1.60
N LEU A 39 -3.73 -2.94 1.92
CA LEU A 39 -3.55 -3.54 3.25
C LEU A 39 -3.32 -2.47 4.33
N SER A 40 -2.61 -1.38 4.03
CA SER A 40 -2.29 -0.31 4.99
C SER A 40 -3.46 0.65 5.26
N ALA A 41 -4.29 0.97 4.25
CA ALA A 41 -5.39 1.92 4.41
C ALA A 41 -6.62 1.29 5.11
N GLY A 42 -6.84 -0.02 4.91
CA GLY A 42 -7.88 -0.77 5.63
C GLY A 42 -7.60 -0.78 7.13
N THR A 43 -6.38 -1.15 7.52
CA THR A 43 -5.96 -1.20 8.93
C THR A 43 -5.96 0.16 9.61
N GLU A 44 -5.55 1.24 8.95
CA GLU A 44 -5.55 2.58 9.56
C GLU A 44 -6.97 3.07 9.86
N ALA A 45 -7.90 2.89 8.92
CA ALA A 45 -9.29 3.29 9.09
C ALA A 45 -9.99 2.47 10.19
N GLU A 46 -9.69 1.17 10.29
CA GLU A 46 -10.19 0.29 11.35
C GLU A 46 -9.65 0.71 12.72
N LEU A 47 -8.35 0.98 12.84
CA LEU A 47 -7.72 1.45 14.09
C LEU A 47 -8.25 2.82 14.55
N MET A 48 -8.51 3.73 13.60
CA MET A 48 -9.16 5.01 13.89
C MET A 48 -10.61 4.85 14.36
N ALA A 49 -11.36 3.89 13.81
CA ALA A 49 -12.71 3.58 14.27
C ALA A 49 -12.70 2.97 15.67
N GLU A 50 -11.79 2.03 15.94
CA GLU A 50 -11.59 1.43 17.27
C GLU A 50 -11.24 2.50 18.32
N PHE A 51 -10.39 3.46 17.97
CA PHE A 51 -10.07 4.58 18.85
C PHE A 51 -11.28 5.48 19.15
N ALA A 52 -12.16 5.71 18.16
CA ALA A 52 -13.36 6.50 18.35
C ALA A 52 -14.36 5.80 19.29
N GLU A 53 -14.55 4.49 19.13
CA GLU A 53 -15.40 3.68 20.03
C GLU A 53 -14.84 3.65 21.45
N LEU A 54 -13.52 3.47 21.59
CA LEU A 54 -12.82 3.48 22.88
C LEU A 54 -12.99 4.84 23.59
N SER A 55 -12.85 5.94 22.85
CA SER A 55 -13.03 7.31 23.36
C SER A 55 -14.46 7.57 23.79
N ALA A 56 -15.45 7.16 22.99
CA ALA A 56 -16.86 7.26 23.35
C ALA A 56 -17.20 6.40 24.59
N GLY A 57 -16.61 5.21 24.71
CA GLY A 57 -16.75 4.34 25.88
C GLY A 57 -16.16 4.96 27.15
N TYR A 58 -15.04 5.66 27.04
CA TYR A 58 -14.41 6.37 28.15
C TYR A 58 -15.22 7.61 28.57
N GLU A 59 -15.70 8.43 27.63
CA GLU A 59 -16.59 9.57 27.93
C GLU A 59 -17.90 9.13 28.59
N ALA A 60 -18.45 8.00 28.13
CA ALA A 60 -19.63 7.38 28.72
C ALA A 60 -19.36 6.68 30.07
N LYS A 61 -18.12 6.72 30.59
CA LYS A 61 -17.67 6.03 31.82
C LYS A 61 -17.92 4.51 31.82
N ARG A 62 -17.99 3.90 30.64
CA ARG A 62 -18.12 2.45 30.45
C ARG A 62 -16.76 1.75 30.44
N VAL A 63 -15.71 2.50 30.14
CA VAL A 63 -14.32 2.06 30.13
C VAL A 63 -13.56 2.77 31.25
N SER A 64 -12.74 2.05 32.02
CA SER A 64 -11.90 2.66 33.05
C SER A 64 -10.72 3.39 32.42
N HIS A 65 -10.14 4.34 33.15
CA HIS A 65 -8.98 5.10 32.68
C HIS A 65 -7.81 4.18 32.30
N ASP A 66 -7.51 3.16 33.10
CA ASP A 66 -6.41 2.22 32.82
C ASP A 66 -6.61 1.45 31.51
N VAL A 67 -7.84 0.99 31.25
CA VAL A 67 -8.18 0.29 30.00
C VAL A 67 -8.11 1.24 28.81
N PHE A 68 -8.63 2.46 28.96
CA PHE A 68 -8.55 3.49 27.93
C PHE A 68 -7.10 3.79 27.53
N VAL A 69 -6.20 3.98 28.50
CA VAL A 69 -4.79 4.28 28.24
C VAL A 69 -4.08 3.10 27.57
N SER A 70 -4.30 1.87 28.06
CA SER A 70 -3.68 0.67 27.48
C SER A 70 -4.09 0.46 26.03
N GLU A 71 -5.38 0.51 25.73
CA GLU A 71 -5.88 0.28 24.37
C GLU A 71 -5.54 1.44 23.43
N LYS A 72 -5.54 2.68 23.91
CA LYS A 72 -5.07 3.83 23.13
C LYS A 72 -3.61 3.67 22.72
N LEU A 73 -2.74 3.26 23.65
CA LEU A 73 -1.32 3.07 23.37
C LEU A 73 -1.11 1.95 22.34
N ARG A 74 -1.83 0.84 22.48
CA ARG A 74 -1.82 -0.24 21.50
C ARG A 74 -2.23 0.25 20.11
N ILE A 75 -3.34 0.98 19.99
CA ILE A 75 -3.81 1.52 18.72
C ILE A 75 -2.77 2.48 18.11
N PHE A 76 -2.14 3.31 18.94
CA PHE A 76 -1.13 4.27 18.47
C PHE A 76 0.16 3.57 18.03
N GLU A 77 0.58 2.50 18.71
CA GLU A 77 1.68 1.64 18.28
C GLU A 77 1.38 0.95 16.95
N GLU A 78 0.17 0.39 16.78
CA GLU A 78 -0.26 -0.24 15.52
C GLU A 78 -0.37 0.79 14.36
N LEU A 79 -0.70 2.04 14.67
CA LEU A 79 -0.69 3.18 13.73
C LEU A 79 0.72 3.75 13.47
N GLY A 80 1.75 3.32 14.21
CA GLY A 80 3.11 3.88 14.12
C GLY A 80 3.23 5.32 14.64
N ILE A 81 2.29 5.77 15.46
CA ILE A 81 2.32 7.07 16.13
C ILE A 81 3.09 6.88 17.43
N GLU A 82 4.40 7.13 17.42
CA GLU A 82 5.19 7.17 18.65
C GLU A 82 4.63 8.26 19.58
N ALA A 83 4.03 7.84 20.71
CA ALA A 83 3.55 8.74 21.75
C ALA A 83 4.77 9.33 22.49
N GLY A 84 5.33 10.41 21.93
CA GLY A 84 6.39 11.22 22.54
C GLY A 84 5.94 12.05 23.73
#